data_AF-A0A8D0BC29-F1
#
_entry.id   AF-A0A8D0BC29-F1
#
_cell.length_a   1.000
_cell.length_b   1.000
_cell.length_c   1.000
_cell.angle_alpha   90.00
_cell.angle_beta   90.00
_cell.angle_gamma   90.00
#
_symmetry.space_group_name_H-M   'P 1'
#
loop_
_entity.id
_entity.type
_entity.pdbx_description
1 polymer ?
#
loop_
_entity_poly.entity_id
_entity_poly.type
_entity_poly.pdbx_seq_one_letter_code
_entity_poly.pdbx_strand_id
1 'polypeptide(L)'
;MEASMVHWAIVLLSLTVPVTSELQYLVAFPAVIYHTSTERFCTFLRSIPETVHLTVTLEMKIQNHILLEKDIKAPGIYECISFKVPAFTPRKERGRRKYQDEVASVYVLIQEGGKVRFEGRKKVQVQSAFVRNIVETDKPFYKPGERAKFRIVRLDDELKAIDEPVSITFL
;
A
#
# COMPACT_ATOMS: atom_id res chain seq x y z
N MET A 1 -68.11 -43.01 -3.78
CA MET A 1 -68.00 -41.87 -4.72
C MET A 1 -67.84 -40.63 -3.86
N GLU A 2 -66.74 -39.90 -3.81
CA GLU A 2 -65.44 -40.00 -4.45
C GLU A 2 -64.38 -39.54 -3.42
N ALA A 3 -63.28 -40.28 -3.36
CA ALA A 3 -62.06 -39.85 -2.74
C ALA A 3 -61.39 -38.84 -3.68
N SER A 4 -61.34 -37.55 -3.32
CA SER A 4 -60.48 -36.55 -3.97
C SER A 4 -60.48 -35.24 -3.21
N MET A 5 -59.90 -35.22 -2.01
CA MET A 5 -59.58 -33.97 -1.32
C MET A 5 -58.25 -34.03 -0.57
N VAL A 6 -57.27 -34.77 -1.09
CA VAL A 6 -55.91 -34.75 -0.53
C VAL A 6 -54.89 -34.95 -1.65
N HIS A 7 -54.85 -34.08 -2.67
CA HIS A 7 -53.82 -34.11 -3.71
C HIS A 7 -53.44 -32.71 -4.25
N TRP A 8 -53.41 -31.70 -3.38
CA TRP A 8 -52.63 -30.48 -3.65
C TRP A 8 -51.56 -30.31 -2.59
N ALA A 9 -50.85 -31.42 -2.32
CA ALA A 9 -49.57 -31.39 -1.66
C ALA A 9 -48.57 -30.66 -2.58
N ILE A 10 -48.18 -29.47 -2.15
CA ILE A 10 -46.79 -29.01 -2.09
C ILE A 10 -45.98 -29.26 -3.37
N VAL A 11 -45.99 -28.33 -4.33
CA VAL A 11 -44.78 -27.98 -5.10
C VAL A 11 -44.88 -26.52 -5.55
N LEU A 12 -44.93 -25.57 -4.61
CA LEU A 12 -44.15 -24.35 -4.84
C LEU A 12 -42.72 -24.75 -4.51
N LEU A 13 -42.06 -25.38 -5.48
CA LEU A 13 -40.61 -25.48 -5.48
C LEU A 13 -40.17 -24.02 -5.47
N SER A 14 -39.88 -23.48 -4.30
CA SER A 14 -39.02 -22.33 -4.19
C SER A 14 -37.74 -22.79 -4.86
N LEU A 15 -37.52 -22.40 -6.11
CA LEU A 15 -36.19 -22.33 -6.66
C LEU A 15 -35.45 -21.34 -5.77
N THR A 16 -34.95 -21.81 -4.63
CA THR A 16 -33.83 -21.18 -3.97
C THR A 16 -32.68 -21.42 -4.93
N VAL A 17 -32.55 -20.56 -5.94
CA VAL A 17 -31.27 -20.45 -6.65
C VAL A 17 -30.28 -20.19 -5.54
N PRO A 18 -29.33 -21.10 -5.26
CA PRO A 18 -28.27 -20.76 -4.32
C PRO A 18 -27.59 -19.53 -4.91
N VAL A 19 -27.77 -18.38 -4.28
CA VAL A 19 -26.98 -17.18 -4.58
C VAL A 19 -25.59 -17.54 -4.09
N THR A 20 -24.83 -18.24 -4.92
CA THR A 20 -23.40 -18.41 -4.74
C THR A 20 -22.83 -17.01 -4.91
N SER A 21 -22.52 -16.38 -3.78
CA SER A 21 -21.89 -15.07 -3.82
C SER A 21 -20.48 -15.28 -4.37
N GLU A 22 -20.24 -14.76 -5.57
CA GLU A 22 -18.94 -14.86 -6.24
C GLU A 22 -17.85 -14.24 -5.36
N LEU A 23 -16.70 -14.93 -5.26
CA LEU A 23 -15.56 -14.45 -4.49
C LEU A 23 -15.08 -13.11 -5.04
N GLN A 24 -15.06 -12.08 -4.21
CA GLN A 24 -14.62 -10.74 -4.59
C GLN A 24 -13.35 -10.36 -3.84
N TYR A 25 -12.38 -9.84 -4.58
CA TYR A 25 -11.10 -9.37 -4.05
C TYR A 25 -10.77 -8.00 -4.62
N LEU A 26 -10.24 -7.13 -3.77
CA LEU A 26 -9.67 -5.84 -4.13
C LEU A 26 -8.48 -5.59 -3.23
N VAL A 27 -7.36 -5.22 -3.84
CA VAL A 27 -6.17 -4.81 -3.11
C VAL A 27 -5.70 -3.49 -3.70
N ALA A 28 -5.65 -2.45 -2.86
CA ALA A 28 -5.33 -1.09 -3.25
C ALA A 28 -3.99 -0.66 -2.64
N PHE A 29 -3.06 -0.27 -3.50
CA PHE A 29 -1.71 0.19 -3.14
C PHE A 29 -1.44 1.58 -3.74
N PRO A 30 -0.58 2.39 -3.09
CA PRO A 30 -0.03 3.59 -3.70
C PRO A 30 0.72 3.26 -5.01
N ALA A 31 0.56 4.10 -6.03
CA ALA A 31 1.32 3.98 -7.27
C ALA A 31 2.78 4.42 -7.08
N VAL A 32 3.03 5.33 -6.13
CA VAL A 32 4.34 5.81 -5.70
C VAL A 32 4.50 5.50 -4.22
N ILE A 33 5.63 4.91 -3.85
CA ILE A 33 5.97 4.43 -2.50
C ILE A 33 7.27 5.11 -2.09
N TYR A 34 7.31 5.75 -0.92
CA TYR A 34 8.51 6.44 -0.45
C TYR A 34 9.33 5.55 0.48
N HIS A 35 10.58 5.25 0.13
CA HIS A 35 11.47 4.51 1.04
C HIS A 35 11.74 5.33 2.31
N THR A 36 11.97 4.64 3.43
CA THR A 36 12.04 5.21 4.80
C THR A 36 10.73 5.81 5.34
N SER A 37 9.65 5.85 4.55
CA SER A 37 8.32 6.21 5.03
C SER A 37 7.56 4.99 5.59
N THR A 38 6.42 5.27 6.23
CA THR A 38 5.40 4.26 6.52
C THR A 38 4.26 4.45 5.52
N GLU A 39 4.08 3.50 4.63
CA GLU A 39 3.00 3.49 3.65
C GLU A 39 1.85 2.62 4.12
N ARG A 40 0.70 2.74 3.45
CA ARG A 40 -0.49 1.96 3.75
C ARG A 40 -1.11 1.38 2.49
N PHE A 41 -1.55 0.12 2.57
CA PHE A 41 -2.39 -0.50 1.54
C PHE A 41 -3.67 -1.05 2.16
N CYS A 42 -4.69 -1.27 1.35
CA CYS A 42 -5.98 -1.80 1.81
C CYS A 42 -6.34 -3.09 1.07
N THR A 43 -6.91 -4.04 1.80
CA THR A 43 -7.41 -5.30 1.28
C THR A 43 -8.91 -5.39 1.56
N PHE A 44 -9.65 -5.84 0.57
CA PHE A 44 -11.06 -6.16 0.65
C PHE A 44 -11.25 -7.54 0.04
N LEU A 45 -11.65 -8.50 0.86
CA LEU A 45 -12.05 -9.83 0.40
C LEU A 45 -13.44 -10.10 0.94
N ARG A 46 -14.32 -10.60 0.09
CA ARG A 46 -15.71 -10.90 0.45
C ARG A 46 -16.16 -12.20 -0.20
N SER A 47 -17.13 -12.85 0.44
CA SER A 47 -17.76 -14.06 -0.05
C SER A 47 -16.77 -15.23 -0.10
N ILE A 48 -15.90 -15.26 0.91
CA ILE A 48 -14.96 -16.37 1.10
C ILE A 48 -15.71 -17.53 1.74
N PRO A 49 -15.77 -18.71 1.11
CA PRO A 49 -16.50 -19.86 1.64
C PRO A 49 -15.73 -20.56 2.78
N GLU A 50 -14.40 -20.59 2.69
CA GLU A 50 -13.52 -21.21 3.68
C GLU A 50 -12.37 -20.26 4.08
N THR A 51 -11.34 -20.78 4.74
CA THR A 51 -10.15 -19.98 5.06
C THR A 51 -9.25 -19.88 3.83
N VAL A 52 -8.84 -18.66 3.48
CA VAL A 52 -7.85 -18.42 2.42
C VAL A 52 -6.58 -17.82 3.01
N HIS A 53 -5.46 -18.12 2.38
CA HIS A 53 -4.15 -17.57 2.70
C HIS A 53 -3.83 -16.43 1.73
N LEU A 54 -3.66 -15.21 2.25
CA LEU A 54 -3.28 -14.03 1.49
C LEU A 54 -1.81 -13.71 1.71
N THR A 55 -1.07 -13.58 0.62
CA THR A 55 0.30 -13.07 0.61
C THR A 55 0.39 -11.83 -0.27
N VAL A 56 1.01 -10.78 0.24
CA VAL A 56 1.34 -9.58 -0.52
C VAL A 56 2.84 -9.32 -0.44
N THR A 57 3.49 -9.24 -1.60
CA THR A 57 4.95 -9.13 -1.74
C THR A 57 5.31 -7.91 -2.58
N LEU A 58 6.24 -7.09 -2.09
CA LEU A 58 6.92 -6.07 -2.87
C LEU A 58 8.17 -6.69 -3.53
N GLU A 59 8.10 -6.90 -4.84
CA GLU A 59 9.17 -7.44 -5.66
C GLU A 59 10.09 -6.31 -6.15
N MET A 60 11.27 -6.20 -5.54
CA MET A 60 12.30 -5.24 -5.92
C MET A 60 13.45 -5.96 -6.67
N LYS A 61 14.30 -5.20 -7.36
CA LYS A 61 15.40 -5.70 -8.18
C LYS A 61 16.42 -6.52 -7.40
N ILE A 62 16.68 -6.13 -6.16
CA ILE A 62 17.70 -6.77 -5.30
C ILE A 62 17.06 -7.87 -4.47
N GLN A 63 15.93 -7.58 -3.82
CA GLN A 63 15.30 -8.49 -2.88
C GLN A 63 13.78 -8.28 -2.86
N ASN A 64 13.04 -9.38 -2.71
CA ASN A 64 11.61 -9.35 -2.47
C ASN A 64 11.31 -9.17 -0.98
N HIS A 65 10.28 -8.40 -0.67
CA HIS A 65 9.84 -8.14 0.70
C HIS A 65 8.38 -8.52 0.88
N ILE A 66 8.10 -9.47 1.76
CA ILE A 66 6.72 -9.82 2.13
C ILE A 66 6.17 -8.69 3.00
N LEU A 67 5.10 -8.04 2.52
CA LEU A 67 4.41 -6.96 3.22
C LEU A 67 3.30 -7.48 4.12
N LEU A 68 2.66 -8.59 3.74
CA LEU A 68 1.62 -9.26 4.50
C LEU A 68 1.55 -10.74 4.17
N GLU A 69 1.37 -11.54 5.20
CA GLU A 69 1.02 -12.95 5.12
C GLU A 69 -0.05 -13.22 6.18
N LYS A 70 -1.23 -13.68 5.76
CA LYS A 70 -2.38 -13.78 6.67
C LYS A 70 -3.43 -14.79 6.22
N ASP A 71 -3.92 -15.58 7.18
CA ASP A 71 -5.11 -16.40 7.01
C ASP A 71 -6.39 -15.59 7.24
N ILE A 72 -7.29 -15.66 6.27
CA ILE A 72 -8.54 -14.92 6.23
C ILE A 72 -9.69 -15.91 6.28
N LYS A 73 -10.47 -15.85 7.35
CA LYS A 73 -11.66 -16.70 7.54
C LYS A 73 -12.89 -16.09 6.88
N ALA A 74 -13.89 -16.92 6.61
CA ALA A 74 -15.22 -16.47 6.20
C ALA A 74 -15.81 -15.46 7.20
N PRO A 75 -16.54 -14.42 6.74
CA PRO A 75 -16.97 -14.18 5.35
C PRO A 75 -15.96 -13.37 4.50
N GLY A 76 -14.80 -13.03 5.05
CA GLY A 76 -13.79 -12.16 4.44
C GLY A 76 -13.37 -11.00 5.35
N ILE A 77 -12.66 -10.01 4.80
CA ILE A 77 -12.10 -8.87 5.53
C ILE A 77 -12.17 -7.57 4.74
N TYR A 78 -12.18 -6.46 5.47
CA TYR A 78 -11.77 -5.16 4.96
C TYR A 78 -10.80 -4.55 5.97
N GLU A 79 -9.55 -4.37 5.57
CA GLU A 79 -8.54 -3.79 6.44
C GLU A 79 -7.53 -2.96 5.66
N CYS A 80 -6.94 -1.99 6.32
CA CYS A 80 -5.83 -1.23 5.78
C CYS A 80 -4.64 -1.34 6.70
N ILE A 81 -3.50 -1.72 6.13
CA ILE A 81 -2.31 -2.16 6.84
C ILE A 81 -1.20 -1.18 6.52
N SER A 82 -0.60 -0.63 7.58
CA SER A 82 0.58 0.21 7.46
C SER A 82 1.84 -0.66 7.49
N PHE A 83 2.79 -0.38 6.62
CA PHE A 83 4.07 -1.08 6.54
C PHE A 83 5.22 -0.07 6.38
N LYS A 84 6.38 -0.40 6.96
CA LYS A 84 7.61 0.36 6.69
C LYS A 84 8.16 -0.06 5.35
N VAL A 85 8.44 0.91 4.48
CA VAL A 85 9.03 0.62 3.18
C VAL A 85 10.48 0.18 3.36
N PRO A 86 10.87 -1.01 2.85
CA PRO A 86 12.25 -1.48 2.93
C PRO A 86 13.22 -0.47 2.35
N ALA A 87 14.33 -0.23 3.06
CA ALA A 87 15.39 0.60 2.53
C ALA A 87 16.04 -0.09 1.33
N PHE A 88 16.21 0.63 0.23
CA PHE A 88 16.99 0.15 -0.91
C PHE A 88 18.13 1.12 -1.20
N THR A 89 19.27 0.55 -1.60
CA THR A 89 20.38 1.33 -2.13
C THR A 89 20.49 0.99 -3.61
N PRO A 90 19.98 1.84 -4.52
CA PRO A 90 20.25 1.65 -5.93
C PRO A 90 21.76 1.74 -6.14
N ARG A 91 22.22 0.91 -7.06
CA ARG A 91 23.61 0.87 -7.50
C ARG A 91 24.03 2.30 -7.83
N LYS A 92 25.01 2.85 -7.10
CA LYS A 92 25.54 4.19 -7.35
C LYS A 92 26.02 4.27 -8.80
N GLU A 93 25.23 4.86 -9.68
CA GLU A 93 25.73 5.31 -10.97
C GLU A 93 26.69 6.46 -10.67
N ARG A 94 27.98 6.24 -10.97
CA ARG A 94 29.02 7.24 -10.73
C ARG A 94 28.64 8.52 -11.48
N GLY A 95 28.44 9.62 -10.74
CA GLY A 95 28.47 10.97 -11.33
C GLY A 95 27.16 11.77 -11.32
N ARG A 96 26.03 11.28 -10.79
CA ARG A 96 24.84 12.12 -10.61
C ARG A 96 24.18 11.87 -9.26
N ARG A 97 23.86 12.95 -8.52
CA ARG A 97 22.86 12.94 -7.43
C ARG A 97 21.48 12.69 -8.06
N LYS A 98 21.25 11.48 -8.57
CA LYS A 98 19.94 11.09 -9.07
C LYS A 98 19.16 10.60 -7.86
N TYR A 99 17.97 11.18 -7.67
CA TYR A 99 16.99 10.63 -6.73
C TYR A 99 16.87 9.12 -6.99
N GLN A 100 16.89 8.37 -5.90
CA GLN A 100 16.98 6.92 -5.91
C GLN A 100 15.59 6.39 -6.24
N ASP A 101 15.36 6.14 -7.52
CA ASP A 101 14.07 5.67 -8.03
C ASP A 101 14.21 4.24 -8.56
N GLU A 102 13.24 3.39 -8.19
CA GLU A 102 13.14 2.03 -8.67
C GLU A 102 11.71 1.73 -9.13
N VAL A 103 11.57 1.07 -10.28
CA VAL A 103 10.31 0.46 -10.67
C VAL A 103 10.27 -0.95 -10.09
N ALA A 104 9.37 -1.16 -9.14
CA ALA A 104 9.12 -2.44 -8.47
C ALA A 104 7.77 -3.01 -8.91
N SER A 105 7.42 -4.20 -8.42
CA SER A 105 6.07 -4.77 -8.58
C SER A 105 5.48 -5.18 -7.24
N VAL A 106 4.21 -4.89 -7.03
CA VAL A 106 3.42 -5.49 -5.95
C VAL A 106 2.78 -6.76 -6.53
N TYR A 107 3.08 -7.88 -5.89
CA TYR A 107 2.55 -9.20 -6.18
C TYR A 107 1.57 -9.61 -5.07
N VAL A 108 0.38 -10.06 -5.47
CA VAL A 108 -0.70 -10.48 -4.59
C VAL A 108 -1.08 -11.91 -4.95
N LEU A 109 -1.09 -12.78 -3.95
CA LEU A 109 -1.46 -14.19 -4.09
C LEU A 109 -2.52 -14.55 -3.04
N ILE A 110 -3.61 -15.18 -3.49
CA ILE A 110 -4.66 -15.71 -2.62
C ILE A 110 -4.79 -17.20 -2.88
N GLN A 111 -4.61 -18.02 -1.85
CA GLN A 111 -4.69 -19.48 -1.93
C GLN A 111 -5.79 -20.04 -1.02
N GLU A 112 -6.48 -21.07 -1.48
CA GLU A 112 -7.44 -21.83 -0.69
C GLU A 112 -7.01 -23.31 -0.69
N GLY A 113 -6.67 -23.85 0.48
CA GLY A 113 -6.19 -25.24 0.59
C GLY A 113 -5.01 -25.55 -0.34
N GLY A 114 -4.10 -24.59 -0.53
CA GLY A 114 -2.94 -24.69 -1.42
C GLY A 114 -3.21 -24.41 -2.91
N LYS A 115 -4.48 -24.26 -3.32
CA LYS A 115 -4.85 -23.92 -4.70
C LYS A 115 -4.90 -22.40 -4.89
N VAL A 116 -4.28 -21.89 -5.95
CA VAL A 116 -4.35 -20.47 -6.29
C VAL A 116 -5.77 -20.10 -6.72
N ARG A 117 -6.37 -19.14 -6.02
CA ARG A 117 -7.68 -18.54 -6.34
C ARG A 117 -7.54 -17.22 -7.07
N PHE A 118 -6.51 -16.45 -6.73
CA PHE A 118 -6.16 -15.22 -7.41
C PHE A 118 -4.66 -14.98 -7.37
N GLU A 119 -4.15 -14.43 -8.46
CA GLU A 119 -2.78 -13.95 -8.60
C GLU A 119 -2.82 -12.63 -9.37
N GLY A 120 -2.15 -11.60 -8.85
CA GLY A 120 -2.12 -10.28 -9.46
C GLY A 120 -0.77 -9.61 -9.28
N ARG A 121 -0.27 -8.97 -10.34
CA ARG A 121 0.98 -8.19 -10.32
C ARG A 121 0.75 -6.79 -10.87
N LYS A 122 1.17 -5.75 -10.14
CA LYS A 122 1.11 -4.36 -10.57
C LYS A 122 2.42 -3.63 -10.34
N LYS A 123 2.86 -2.84 -11.32
CA LYS A 123 4.06 -2.02 -11.19
C LYS A 123 3.79 -0.81 -10.29
N VAL A 124 4.79 -0.47 -9.48
CA VAL A 124 4.81 0.71 -8.61
C VAL A 124 6.16 1.40 -8.73
N GLN A 125 6.21 2.69 -8.41
CA GLN A 125 7.45 3.45 -8.34
C GLN A 125 7.87 3.59 -6.87
N VAL A 126 9.06 3.13 -6.54
CA VAL A 126 9.66 3.34 -5.22
C VAL A 126 10.66 4.48 -5.33
N GLN A 127 10.49 5.53 -4.54
CA GLN A 127 11.31 6.75 -4.57
C GLN A 127 11.92 7.03 -3.20
N SER A 128 12.96 7.87 -3.14
CA SER A 128 13.35 8.51 -1.88
C SER A 128 12.26 9.46 -1.40
N ALA A 129 11.92 9.40 -0.11
CA ALA A 129 11.16 10.46 0.55
C ALA A 129 11.82 11.81 0.26
N PHE A 130 11.03 12.77 -0.24
CA PHE A 130 11.56 14.05 -0.66
C PHE A 130 11.41 15.06 0.47
N VAL A 131 12.56 15.50 1.01
CA VAL A 131 12.61 16.51 2.05
C VAL A 131 12.86 17.87 1.42
N ARG A 132 11.94 18.81 1.64
CA ARG A 132 12.09 20.22 1.26
C ARG A 132 12.72 20.98 2.39
N ASN A 133 13.82 21.68 2.11
CA ASN A 133 14.41 22.63 3.05
C ASN A 133 14.13 24.04 2.53
N ILE A 134 13.42 24.84 3.31
CA ILE A 134 13.14 26.25 3.00
C ILE A 134 13.98 27.10 3.94
N VAL A 135 14.76 28.03 3.39
CA VAL A 135 15.53 29.01 4.14
C VAL A 135 14.86 30.36 3.98
N GLU A 136 14.43 30.93 5.09
CA GLU A 136 13.84 32.26 5.13
C GLU A 136 14.77 33.18 5.93
N THR A 137 15.29 34.20 5.27
CA THR A 137 16.07 35.27 5.91
C THR A 137 15.15 36.38 6.36
N ASP A 138 15.50 37.10 7.43
CA ASP A 138 14.72 38.26 7.89
C ASP A 138 14.69 39.42 6.87
N LYS A 139 15.64 39.46 5.92
CA LYS A 139 15.64 40.40 4.79
C LYS A 139 16.50 39.92 3.61
N PRO A 140 16.23 40.43 2.39
CA PRO A 140 16.91 39.98 1.17
C PRO A 140 18.35 40.52 0.98
N PHE A 141 18.72 41.63 1.64
CA PHE A 141 20.04 42.27 1.47
C PHE A 141 20.63 42.73 2.81
N TYR A 142 21.94 42.53 2.97
CA TYR A 142 22.71 42.89 4.18
C TYR A 142 23.87 43.83 3.85
N LYS A 143 24.17 44.73 4.80
CA LYS A 143 25.38 45.56 4.73
C LYS A 143 26.58 44.80 5.33
N PRO A 144 27.82 45.15 4.97
CA PRO A 144 29.01 44.62 5.65
C PRO A 144 28.95 44.82 7.17
N GLY A 145 29.27 43.78 7.94
CA GLY A 145 29.22 43.78 9.41
C GLY A 145 27.83 43.57 10.01
N GLU A 146 26.78 43.49 9.19
CA GLU A 146 25.43 43.21 9.67
C GLU A 146 25.22 41.73 9.98
N ARG A 147 24.49 41.43 11.06
CA ARG A 147 24.17 40.06 11.44
C ARG A 147 22.94 39.55 10.69
N ALA A 148 23.11 38.44 9.96
CA ALA A 148 22.00 37.73 9.35
C ALA A 148 21.18 36.91 10.36
N LYS A 149 19.85 37.02 10.27
CA LYS A 149 18.93 36.11 10.95
C LYS A 149 18.16 35.33 9.90
N PHE A 150 18.05 34.03 10.12
CA PHE A 150 17.31 33.15 9.23
C PHE A 150 16.64 32.05 10.02
N ARG A 151 15.67 31.42 9.38
CA ARG A 151 15.00 30.22 9.85
C ARG A 151 15.08 29.17 8.75
N ILE A 152 15.21 27.91 9.16
CA ILE A 152 15.16 26.78 8.25
C ILE A 152 13.96 25.95 8.65
N VAL A 153 13.10 25.64 7.69
CA VAL A 153 12.00 24.70 7.88
C VAL A 153 12.25 23.50 6.98
N ARG A 154 12.26 22.30 7.58
CA ARG A 154 12.27 21.03 6.86
C ARG A 154 10.84 20.54 6.74
N LEU A 155 10.41 20.23 5.52
CA LEU A 155 9.07 19.73 5.22
C LEU A 155 9.15 18.37 4.53
N ASP A 156 8.23 17.48 4.87
CA ASP A 156 7.99 16.25 4.10
C ASP A 156 7.15 16.52 2.84
N ASP A 157 6.81 15.45 2.13
CA ASP A 157 6.00 15.51 0.91
C ASP A 157 4.55 15.95 1.15
N GLU A 158 4.05 15.85 2.39
CA GLU A 158 2.74 16.34 2.82
C GLU A 158 2.82 17.78 3.38
N LEU A 159 3.96 18.44 3.25
CA LEU A 159 4.25 19.77 3.81
C LEU A 159 4.14 19.83 5.34
N LYS A 160 4.33 18.71 6.03
CA LYS A 160 4.43 18.68 7.49
C LYS A 160 5.86 18.95 7.92
N ALA A 161 6.00 19.65 9.05
CA ALA A 161 7.30 19.96 9.62
C ALA A 161 8.00 18.68 10.11
N ILE A 162 9.25 18.50 9.71
CA ILE A 162 10.13 17.43 10.19
C ILE A 162 11.00 18.00 11.31
N ASP A 163 10.85 17.47 12.52
CA ASP A 163 11.65 17.87 13.70
C ASP A 163 12.97 17.09 13.75
N GLU A 164 13.87 17.42 12.83
CA GLU A 164 15.21 16.84 12.75
C GLU A 164 16.27 17.93 12.55
N PRO A 165 17.46 17.78 13.15
CA PRO A 165 18.53 18.77 13.04
C PRO A 165 18.98 18.98 11.60
N VAL A 166 19.27 20.23 11.23
CA VAL A 166 19.87 20.61 9.95
C VAL A 166 21.34 20.95 10.17
N SER A 167 22.24 20.31 9.42
CA SER A 167 23.65 20.72 9.39
C SER A 167 23.81 21.99 8.55
N ILE A 168 24.33 23.06 9.15
CA ILE A 168 24.60 24.34 8.50
C ILE A 168 26.12 24.50 8.36
N THR A 169 26.58 24.83 7.16
CA THR A 169 28.00 25.13 6.89
C THR A 169 28.08 26.53 6.28
N PHE A 170 28.91 27.38 6.89
CA PHE A 170 29.23 28.70 6.35
C PHE A 170 30.47 28.57 5.45
N LEU A 171 30.39 29.13 4.23
CA LEU A 171 31.49 29.19 3.25
C LEU A 171 32.17 30.56 3.29
#